data_AF-A0A7X3ILG5-F1
#
_entry.id   AF-A0A7X3ILG5-F1
#
_cell.length_a   1.000
_cell.length_b   1.000
_cell.length_c   1.000
_cell.angle_alpha   90.00
_cell.angle_beta   90.00
_cell.angle_gamma   90.00
#
_symmetry.space_group_name_H-M   'P 1'
#
loop_
_entity.id
_entity.type
_entity.pdbx_description
1 polymer ?
#
loop_
_entity_poly.entity_id
_entity_poly.type
_entity_poly.pdbx_seq_one_letter_code
_entity_poly.pdbx_strand_id
1 'polypeptide(L)' 'MKRNVNIRIIDKQTGRENTNLTYKFMKAINNYENIKLPEKFKIRAG' A
#
# COMPACT_ATOMS: atom_id res chain seq x y z
N MET A 1 -19.66 -3.04 -7.35
CA MET A 1 -18.52 -3.98 -7.57
C MET A 1 -17.32 -3.48 -6.78
N LYS A 2 -16.78 -4.26 -5.84
CA LYS A 2 -15.50 -3.93 -5.17
C LYS A 2 -14.39 -4.06 -6.22
N ARG A 3 -13.73 -2.94 -6.56
CA ARG A 3 -12.48 -2.98 -7.32
C ARG A 3 -11.42 -3.61 -6.41
N ASN A 4 -10.96 -4.82 -6.73
CA ASN A 4 -9.79 -5.40 -6.06
C ASN A 4 -8.56 -4.59 -6.49
N VAL A 5 -8.26 -3.52 -5.76
CA VAL A 5 -7.07 -2.70 -6.01
C VAL A 5 -5.87 -3.49 -5.49
N ASN A 6 -5.02 -3.96 -6.40
CA ASN A 6 -3.80 -4.68 -6.05
C ASN A 6 -2.67 -3.68 -5.85
N ILE A 7 -2.58 -3.15 -4.63
CA ILE A 7 -1.59 -2.14 -4.25
C ILE A 7 -0.37 -2.85 -3.69
N ARG A 8 0.83 -2.43 -4.09
CA ARG A 8 2.09 -2.81 -3.46
C ARG A 8 2.79 -1.57 -2.93
N ILE A 9 3.26 -1.63 -1.69
CA ILE A 9 4.02 -0.55 -1.07
C ILE A 9 5.50 -0.84 -1.22
N ILE A 10 6.17 0.00 -2.00
CA ILE A 10 7.57 -0.18 -2.38
C ILE A 10 8.43 0.86 -1.67
N ASP A 11 9.53 0.42 -1.07
CA ASP A 11 10.55 1.29 -0.51
C ASP A 11 11.28 2.02 -1.64
N LYS A 12 11.35 3.36 -1.56
CA LYS A 12 11.94 4.20 -2.61
C LYS A 12 13.46 4.03 -2.72
N GLN A 13 14.14 3.67 -1.64
CA GLN A 13 15.59 3.53 -1.59
C GLN A 13 16.02 2.13 -2.05
N THR A 14 15.36 1.09 -1.55
CA THR A 14 15.77 -0.29 -1.80
C THR A 14 15.03 -0.94 -2.97
N GLY A 15 13.91 -0.36 -3.43
CA GLY A 15 13.05 -0.93 -4.46
C GLY A 15 12.30 -2.19 -4.03
N ARG A 16 12.45 -2.62 -2.77
CA ARG A 16 11.82 -3.81 -2.21
C ARG A 16 10.41 -3.51 -1.74
N GLU A 17 9.55 -4.52 -1.85
CA GLU A 17 8.21 -4.44 -1.30
C GLU A 17 8.23 -4.55 0.23
N ASN A 18 7.46 -3.70 0.89
CA ASN A 18 7.13 -3.84 2.29
C ASN A 18 5.76 -4.52 2.42
N THR A 19 5.75 -5.85 2.44
CA THR A 19 4.53 -6.67 2.48
C THR A 19 3.63 -6.37 3.68
N ASN A 20 4.23 -6.05 4.84
CA ASN A 20 3.47 -5.69 6.03
C ASN A 20 2.73 -4.35 5.85
N LEU A 21 3.42 -3.35 5.27
CA LEU A 21 2.79 -2.07 4.97
C LEU A 21 1.77 -2.18 3.83
N THR A 22 2.04 -3.00 2.81
CA THR A 22 1.08 -3.37 1.76
C THR A 22 -0.22 -3.89 2.37
N TYR A 23 -0.13 -4.89 3.25
CA TYR A 23 -1.31 -5.48 3.89
C TYR A 23 -2.10 -4.46 4.72
N LYS A 24 -1.43 -3.64 5.53
CA LYS A 24 -2.07 -2.57 6.32
C LYS A 24 -2.81 -1.58 5.43
N PHE A 25 -2.19 -1.15 4.33
CA PHE A 25 -2.80 -0.25 3.37
C PHE A 25 -4.03 -0.86 2.70
N MET A 26 -3.94 -2.11 2.24
CA MET A 26 -5.08 -2.81 1.63
C MET A 26 -6.24 -2.97 2.62
N LYS A 27 -5.94 -3.29 3.88
CA LYS A 27 -6.96 -3.40 4.93
C LYS A 27 -7.64 -2.05 5.20
N ALA A 28 -6.85 -0.98 5.35
CA ALA A 28 -7.38 0.37 5.56
C ALA A 28 -8.29 0.81 4.41
N ILE A 29 -7.89 0.56 3.16
CA ILE A 29 -8.71 0.89 1.97
C ILE A 29 -10.01 0.09 1.95
N ASN A 30 -9.96 -1.20 2.28
CA ASN A 30 -11.16 -2.04 2.37
C ASN A 30 -12.13 -1.60 3.47
N ASN A 31 -11.61 -0.98 4.53
CA ASN A 31 -12.38 -0.45 5.65
C ASN A 31 -12.75 1.03 5.50
N TYR A 32 -12.37 1.70 4.40
CA TYR A 32 -12.52 3.15 4.20
C TYR A 32 -11.85 3.99 5.31
N GLU A 33 -10.75 3.48 5.88
CA GLU A 33 -9.94 4.16 6.89
C GLU A 33 -8.89 5.06 6.23
N ASN A 34 -8.65 6.23 6.82
CA ASN A 34 -7.56 7.10 6.41
C ASN A 34 -6.23 6.60 6.98
N ILE A 35 -5.32 6.20 6.09
CA ILE A 35 -3.95 5.79 6.43
C ILE A 35 -2.94 6.70 5.71
N LYS A 36 -1.92 7.17 6.45
CA LYS A 36 -0.83 7.97 5.88
C LYS A 36 0.28 7.08 5.37
N LEU A 37 0.77 7.35 4.16
CA LEU A 37 1.92 6.65 3.59
C LEU A 37 3.20 7.37 4.02
N PRO A 38 4.15 6.70 4.69
CA PRO A 38 5.43 7.32 5.01
C PRO A 38 6.19 7.70 3.74
N GLU A 39 6.86 8.86 3.74
CA GLU A 39 7.50 9.43 2.55
C GLU A 39 8.55 8.53 1.90
N LYS A 40 9.20 7.64 2.67
CA LYS A 40 10.17 6.67 2.16
C LYS A 40 9.56 5.59 1.26
N PHE A 41 8.23 5.47 1.22
CA PHE A 41 7.53 4.49 0.42
C PHE A 41 6.73 5.13 -0.72
N LYS A 42 6.47 4.36 -1.78
CA LYS A 42 5.58 4.71 -2.88
C LYS A 42 4.57 3.59 -3.12
N ILE A 43 3.39 3.96 -3.60
CA ILE A 43 2.38 3.02 -4.05
C ILE A 43 2.69 2.60 -5.49
N ARG A 44 2.68 1.29 -5.75
CA ARG A 44 2.64 0.72 -7.08
C ARG A 44 1.31 -0.03 -7.23
N ALA A 45 0.45 0.44 -8.12
CA ALA A 45 -0.75 -0.32 -8.52
C ALA A 45 -0.35 -1.33 -9.60
N GLY A 46 -0.76 -2.58 -9.42
CA GLY A 46 -0.62 -3.65 -10.41
C GLY A 46 -1.85 -3.80 -11.27
#